data_AF-A0A662UCS3-F1
#
_entry.id   AF-A0A662UCS3-F1
#
_cell.length_a   1.000
_cell.length_b   1.000
_cell.length_c   1.000
_cell.angle_alpha   90.00
_cell.angle_beta   90.00
_cell.angle_gamma   90.00
#
_symmetry.space_group_name_H-M   'P 1'
#
loop_
_entity.id
_entity.type
_entity.pdbx_description
1 polymer ?
#
loop_
_entity_poly.entity_id
_entity_poly.type
_entity_poly.pdbx_seq_one_letter_code
_entity_poly.pdbx_strand_id
1 'polypeptide(L)'
;MKKMLTPKEVALSMGVSYWTVLRMIKKGEIKALRTPGGHYRIPIYSLEHHTAITLQSKVHREKQAIEKNIEAFKRYFTPDLAKILEVIQSYQGLPTISDLARALNLHVSSIWYKIRRLRTGGFAFGADIDHYKLGLTVLLVFLNRIISINDIPSVFLRYYAPIVPKGLFLVYYLPLTYNIEDILKLLPEQHLEQCWIIEGTYSSKPKYTLYYNFKEKRVLFDWSLMEKRYYEKLGKVFFTEPEKPSRIDLIDLLIAKELEKNPFISLRNIQLKIKMHGINIRYSRVLRHFKNHLLGRGVIRGIRLRLVPLPSEYNTLFIARVHGNSSSLYALISSLLEHPAFTTASISFKTNQVFIGGVVPFTEIVTLTTFIESLKGIKEVEVKLLDRERRMAFTIPYAREFYHGRWVLRF
;
A
#
# COMPACT_ATOMS: atom_id res chain seq x y z
N MET A 1 35.47 -28.97 3.70
CA MET A 1 34.15 -29.40 4.21
C MET A 1 33.07 -28.42 3.74
N LYS A 2 31.98 -28.90 3.11
CA LYS A 2 30.86 -28.04 2.71
C LYS A 2 30.15 -27.52 3.97
N LYS A 3 29.97 -26.20 4.11
CA LYS A 3 29.32 -25.57 5.27
C LYS A 3 27.86 -26.04 5.36
N MET A 4 27.49 -26.58 6.52
CA MET A 4 26.15 -27.07 6.81
C MET A 4 25.50 -26.16 7.86
N LEU A 5 24.26 -25.76 7.62
CA LEU A 5 23.51 -24.84 8.48
C LEU A 5 22.41 -25.60 9.23
N THR A 6 22.12 -25.17 10.44
CA THR A 6 20.92 -25.58 11.18
C THR A 6 19.68 -24.88 10.61
N PRO A 7 18.47 -25.44 10.78
CA PRO A 7 17.25 -24.76 10.36
C PRO A 7 17.05 -23.39 11.04
N LYS A 8 17.64 -23.17 12.22
CA LYS A 8 17.62 -21.87 12.92
C LYS A 8 18.50 -20.84 12.23
N GLU A 9 19.70 -21.22 11.82
CA GLU A 9 20.60 -20.34 11.05
C GLU A 9 20.03 -20.05 9.66
N VAL A 10 19.40 -21.03 9.02
CA VAL A 10 18.69 -20.82 7.75
C VAL A 10 17.49 -19.89 7.93
N ALA A 11 16.73 -20.02 9.01
CA ALA A 11 15.62 -19.13 9.32
C ALA A 11 16.08 -17.68 9.48
N LEU A 12 17.20 -17.48 10.17
CA LEU A 12 17.85 -16.18 10.33
C LEU A 12 18.29 -15.62 8.97
N SER A 13 19.00 -16.42 8.17
CA SER A 13 19.51 -16.02 6.85
C SER A 13 18.41 -15.71 5.84
N MET A 14 17.25 -16.37 5.92
CA MET A 14 16.12 -16.17 5.03
C MET A 14 15.10 -15.14 5.55
N GLY A 15 15.28 -14.62 6.77
CA GLY A 15 14.32 -13.71 7.40
C GLY A 15 12.94 -14.34 7.66
N VAL A 16 12.87 -15.66 7.85
CA VAL A 16 11.62 -16.40 8.09
C VAL A 16 11.62 -17.09 9.46
N SER A 17 10.46 -17.61 9.88
CA SER A 17 10.39 -18.36 11.14
C SER A 17 11.05 -19.74 11.02
N TYR A 18 11.60 -20.25 12.12
CA TYR A 18 12.11 -21.63 12.22
C TYR A 18 11.11 -22.67 11.72
N TRP A 19 9.82 -22.51 12.06
CA TRP A 19 8.74 -23.40 11.61
C TRP A 19 8.51 -23.35 10.11
N THR A 20 8.72 -22.19 9.49
CA THR A 20 8.68 -22.03 8.03
C THR A 20 9.77 -22.89 7.38
N VAL A 21 11.00 -22.83 7.89
CA VAL A 21 12.11 -23.64 7.38
C VAL A 21 11.84 -25.13 7.56
N LEU A 22 11.37 -25.57 8.73
CA LEU A 22 11.01 -26.99 8.93
C LEU A 22 9.91 -27.46 7.98
N ARG A 23 8.92 -26.60 7.69
CA ARG A 23 7.87 -26.90 6.71
C ARG A 23 8.45 -27.04 5.30
N MET A 24 9.36 -26.16 4.90
CA MET A 24 10.06 -26.20 3.62
C MET A 24 10.86 -27.50 3.47
N ILE A 25 11.58 -27.93 4.51
CA ILE A 25 12.30 -29.21 4.53
C ILE A 25 11.33 -30.38 4.33
N LYS A 26 10.22 -30.42 5.09
CA LYS A 26 9.22 -31.50 5.01
C LYS A 26 8.55 -31.61 3.63
N LYS A 27 8.41 -30.48 2.94
CA LYS A 27 7.84 -30.42 1.59
C LYS A 27 8.87 -30.70 0.48
N GLY A 28 10.14 -30.91 0.83
CA GLY A 28 11.23 -31.09 -0.13
C GLY A 28 11.63 -29.80 -0.85
N GLU A 29 11.15 -28.63 -0.40
CA GLU A 29 11.49 -27.33 -0.98
C GLU A 29 12.97 -26.98 -0.68
N ILE A 30 13.46 -27.31 0.51
CA ILE A 30 14.88 -27.19 0.88
C ILE A 30 15.44 -28.59 1.15
N LYS A 31 16.49 -28.97 0.41
CA LYS A 31 17.22 -30.22 0.68
C LYS A 31 17.93 -30.12 2.03
N ALA A 32 17.63 -31.05 2.93
CA ALA A 32 18.29 -31.16 4.23
C ALA A 32 18.69 -32.62 4.49
N LEU A 33 19.81 -32.80 5.17
CA LEU A 33 20.25 -34.09 5.71
C LEU A 33 19.77 -34.23 7.14
N ARG A 34 19.39 -35.43 7.54
CA ARG A 34 19.06 -35.75 8.92
C ARG A 34 20.28 -36.39 9.58
N THR A 35 20.70 -35.82 10.70
CA THR A 35 21.78 -36.38 11.53
C THR A 35 21.30 -37.64 12.26
N PRO A 36 22.21 -38.51 12.74
CA PRO A 36 21.84 -39.68 13.54
C PRO A 36 20.97 -39.33 14.77
N GLY A 37 21.22 -38.18 15.41
CA GLY A 37 20.40 -37.65 16.51
C GLY A 37 19.07 -37.02 16.08
N GLY A 38 18.65 -37.18 14.82
CA GLY A 38 17.34 -36.75 14.34
C GLY A 38 17.23 -35.27 13.93
N HIS A 39 18.28 -34.46 14.10
CA HIS A 39 18.28 -33.04 13.73
C HIS A 39 18.58 -32.82 12.24
N TYR A 40 17.95 -31.81 11.65
CA TYR A 40 18.23 -31.40 10.26
C TYR A 40 19.52 -30.57 10.14
N ARG A 41 20.22 -30.75 9.02
CA ARG A 41 21.36 -29.95 8.55
C ARG A 41 21.19 -29.64 7.07
N ILE A 42 21.26 -28.36 6.71
CA ILE A 42 20.97 -27.85 5.36
C ILE A 42 22.31 -27.46 4.72
N PRO A 43 22.70 -28.06 3.58
CA PRO A 43 23.87 -27.62 2.84
C PRO A 43 23.68 -26.21 2.29
N ILE A 44 24.70 -25.34 2.39
CA ILE A 44 24.59 -23.94 1.98
C ILE A 44 24.15 -23.76 0.50
N TYR A 45 24.63 -24.61 -0.41
CA TYR A 45 24.24 -24.59 -1.84
C TYR A 45 22.74 -24.87 -2.07
N SER A 46 22.08 -25.54 -1.13
CA SER A 46 20.63 -25.78 -1.21
C SER A 46 19.85 -24.48 -1.02
N LEU A 47 20.43 -23.49 -0.33
CA LEU A 47 19.85 -22.16 -0.20
C LEU A 47 20.02 -21.37 -1.50
N GLU A 48 21.17 -21.43 -2.15
CA GLU A 48 21.43 -20.73 -3.42
C GLU A 48 20.51 -21.23 -4.54
N HIS A 49 20.39 -22.55 -4.69
CA HIS A 49 19.46 -23.17 -5.64
C HIS A 49 17.99 -22.88 -5.30
N HIS A 50 17.60 -22.97 -4.02
CA HIS A 50 16.23 -22.62 -3.61
C HIS A 50 15.95 -21.14 -3.90
N THR A 51 16.89 -20.24 -3.65
CA THR A 51 16.72 -18.81 -3.88
C THR A 51 16.53 -18.52 -5.36
N ALA A 52 17.34 -19.10 -6.26
CA ALA A 52 17.20 -18.95 -7.71
C ALA A 52 15.88 -19.55 -8.26
N ILE A 53 15.53 -20.78 -7.87
CA ILE A 53 14.30 -21.46 -8.31
C ILE A 53 13.05 -20.78 -7.74
N THR A 54 13.10 -20.33 -6.49
CA THR A 54 12.01 -19.59 -5.85
C THR A 54 11.81 -18.23 -6.49
N LEU A 55 12.88 -17.50 -6.83
CA LEU A 55 12.79 -16.22 -7.52
C LEU A 55 12.17 -16.39 -8.92
N GLN A 56 12.66 -17.32 -9.74
CA GLN A 56 12.13 -17.54 -11.09
C GLN A 56 10.68 -18.06 -11.08
N SER A 57 10.37 -19.03 -10.21
CA SER A 57 9.00 -19.57 -10.10
C SER A 57 8.02 -18.57 -9.49
N LYS A 58 8.46 -17.69 -8.58
CA LYS A 58 7.65 -16.61 -8.02
C LYS A 58 7.37 -15.53 -9.06
N VAL A 59 8.40 -15.08 -9.81
CA VAL A 59 8.24 -14.08 -10.89
C VAL A 59 7.29 -14.61 -11.97
N HIS A 60 7.43 -15.88 -12.37
CA HIS A 60 6.54 -16.49 -13.36
C HIS A 60 5.09 -16.60 -12.87
N ARG A 61 4.88 -17.04 -11.61
CA ARG A 61 3.55 -17.09 -10.99
C ARG A 61 2.91 -15.71 -10.84
N GLU A 62 3.70 -14.69 -10.50
CA GLU A 62 3.23 -13.31 -10.38
C GLU A 62 2.83 -12.73 -11.74
N LYS A 63 3.62 -12.96 -12.80
CA LYS A 63 3.25 -12.55 -14.18
C LYS A 63 1.96 -13.22 -14.65
N GLN A 64 1.84 -14.54 -14.49
CA GLN A 64 0.59 -15.25 -14.82
C GLN A 64 -0.61 -14.76 -13.99
N ALA A 65 -0.41 -14.41 -12.72
CA ALA A 65 -1.48 -13.86 -11.88
C ALA A 65 -1.92 -12.47 -12.34
N ILE A 66 -0.97 -11.62 -12.77
CA ILE A 66 -1.27 -10.29 -13.32
C ILE A 66 -2.09 -10.41 -14.61
N GLU A 67 -1.66 -11.25 -15.56
CA GLU A 67 -2.37 -11.49 -16.82
C GLU A 67 -3.79 -12.01 -16.58
N LYS A 68 -3.95 -13.00 -15.70
CA LYS A 68 -5.27 -13.51 -15.30
C LYS A 68 -6.16 -12.44 -14.68
N ASN A 69 -5.60 -11.55 -13.85
CA ASN A 69 -6.33 -10.45 -13.25
C ASN A 69 -6.79 -9.43 -14.29
N ILE A 70 -5.94 -9.10 -15.27
CA ILE A 70 -6.28 -8.18 -16.37
C ILE A 70 -7.40 -8.76 -17.23
N GLU A 71 -7.31 -10.04 -17.59
CA GLU A 71 -8.34 -10.71 -18.38
C GLU A 71 -9.67 -10.77 -17.62
N ALA A 72 -9.62 -11.10 -16.32
CA ALA A 72 -10.81 -11.10 -15.48
C ALA A 72 -11.44 -9.70 -15.35
N PHE A 73 -10.63 -8.65 -15.25
CA PHE A 73 -11.12 -7.27 -15.28
C PHE A 73 -11.85 -6.95 -16.58
N LYS A 74 -11.21 -7.18 -17.73
CA LYS A 74 -11.80 -6.96 -19.06
C LYS A 74 -13.07 -7.79 -19.27
N ARG A 75 -13.15 -8.99 -18.70
CA ARG A 75 -14.30 -9.89 -18.85
C ARG A 75 -15.47 -9.52 -17.95
N TYR A 76 -15.22 -9.09 -16.72
CA TYR A 76 -16.27 -9.00 -15.69
C TYR A 76 -16.63 -7.58 -15.29
N PHE A 77 -15.81 -6.57 -15.60
CA PHE A 77 -16.05 -5.21 -15.19
C PHE A 77 -17.08 -4.51 -16.08
N THR A 78 -18.20 -4.09 -15.48
CA THR A 78 -19.35 -3.50 -16.16
C THR A 78 -19.67 -2.10 -15.62
N PRO A 79 -20.46 -1.28 -16.33
CA PRO A 79 -20.87 0.05 -15.85
C PRO A 79 -21.55 0.01 -14.47
N ASP A 80 -22.36 -1.03 -14.23
CA ASP A 80 -23.01 -1.25 -12.94
C ASP A 80 -22.00 -1.53 -11.80
N LEU A 81 -20.99 -2.38 -12.05
CA LEU A 81 -19.93 -2.62 -11.08
C LEU A 81 -19.06 -1.38 -10.82
N ALA A 82 -18.82 -0.57 -11.84
CA ALA A 82 -18.13 0.71 -11.71
C ALA A 82 -18.88 1.68 -10.80
N LYS A 83 -20.19 1.86 -11.00
CA LYS A 83 -21.03 2.71 -10.13
C LYS A 83 -20.96 2.26 -8.67
N ILE A 84 -21.03 0.96 -8.43
CA ILE A 84 -20.96 0.40 -7.08
C ILE A 84 -19.59 0.61 -6.45
N LEU A 85 -18.53 0.40 -7.21
CA LEU A 85 -17.17 0.67 -6.76
C LEU A 85 -17.01 2.14 -6.35
N GLU A 86 -17.49 3.06 -7.17
CA GLU A 86 -17.45 4.49 -6.88
C GLU A 86 -18.25 4.87 -5.63
N VAL A 87 -19.41 4.24 -5.41
CA VAL A 87 -20.19 4.42 -4.18
C VAL A 87 -19.46 3.84 -2.98
N ILE A 88 -18.88 2.64 -3.06
CA ILE A 88 -18.09 2.05 -1.97
C ILE A 88 -16.96 2.99 -1.53
N GLN A 89 -16.30 3.65 -2.48
CA GLN A 89 -15.18 4.57 -2.21
C GLN A 89 -15.62 5.98 -1.78
N SER A 90 -16.87 6.37 -1.99
CA SER A 90 -17.38 7.68 -1.58
C SER A 90 -17.75 7.73 -0.09
N TYR A 91 -18.00 6.59 0.55
CA TYR A 91 -18.32 6.53 1.97
C TYR A 91 -17.20 7.10 2.85
N GLN A 92 -17.63 7.86 3.86
CA GLN A 92 -16.81 8.27 5.00
C GLN A 92 -16.93 7.20 6.09
N GLY A 93 -15.79 6.71 6.58
CA GLY A 93 -15.72 5.57 7.49
C GLY A 93 -15.93 4.22 6.79
N LEU A 94 -16.18 3.16 7.57
CA LEU A 94 -16.34 1.81 7.03
C LEU A 94 -17.84 1.45 6.95
N PRO A 95 -18.47 1.44 5.75
CA PRO A 95 -19.87 1.12 5.63
C PRO A 95 -20.16 -0.34 5.92
N THR A 96 -21.32 -0.63 6.51
CA THR A 96 -21.82 -2.00 6.52
C THR A 96 -22.38 -2.37 5.14
N ILE A 97 -22.53 -3.67 4.87
CA ILE A 97 -23.18 -4.11 3.63
C ILE A 97 -24.62 -3.62 3.54
N SER A 98 -25.32 -3.51 4.68
CA SER A 98 -26.67 -2.96 4.74
C SER A 98 -26.70 -1.46 4.40
N ASP A 99 -25.67 -0.70 4.76
CA ASP A 99 -25.57 0.71 4.38
C ASP A 99 -25.39 0.86 2.87
N LEU A 100 -24.50 0.06 2.27
CA LEU A 100 -24.30 0.01 0.82
C LEU A 100 -25.58 -0.39 0.09
N ALA A 101 -26.29 -1.39 0.61
CA ALA A 101 -27.57 -1.86 0.06
C ALA A 101 -28.62 -0.74 0.04
N ARG A 102 -28.73 0.02 1.13
CA ARG A 102 -29.64 1.16 1.24
C ARG A 102 -29.28 2.29 0.27
N ALA A 103 -28.01 2.68 0.19
CA ALA A 103 -27.59 3.77 -0.69
C ALA A 103 -27.70 3.45 -2.18
N LEU A 104 -27.58 2.17 -2.55
CA LEU A 104 -27.70 1.71 -3.94
C LEU A 104 -29.12 1.27 -4.30
N ASN A 105 -30.06 1.28 -3.34
CA ASN A 105 -31.40 0.71 -3.47
C ASN A 105 -31.37 -0.75 -4.00
N LEU A 106 -30.54 -1.59 -3.38
CA LEU A 106 -30.34 -2.99 -3.76
C LEU A 106 -30.52 -3.90 -2.54
N HIS A 107 -30.84 -5.17 -2.79
CA HIS A 107 -30.83 -6.18 -1.74
C HIS A 107 -29.39 -6.49 -1.27
N VAL A 108 -29.23 -6.82 0.02
CA VAL A 108 -27.93 -7.14 0.65
C VAL A 108 -27.18 -8.25 -0.10
N SER A 109 -27.89 -9.29 -0.55
CA SER A 109 -27.28 -10.39 -1.32
C SER A 109 -26.71 -9.92 -2.67
N SER A 110 -27.36 -8.95 -3.32
CA SER A 110 -26.89 -8.36 -4.58
C SER A 110 -25.60 -7.57 -4.35
N ILE A 111 -25.48 -6.83 -3.24
CA ILE A 111 -24.22 -6.14 -2.90
C ILE A 111 -23.09 -7.14 -2.69
N TRP A 112 -23.32 -8.21 -1.93
CA TRP A 112 -22.32 -9.26 -1.73
C TRP A 112 -21.87 -9.91 -3.03
N TYR A 113 -22.82 -10.22 -3.91
CA TYR A 113 -22.54 -10.76 -5.24
C TYR A 113 -21.65 -9.81 -6.03
N LYS A 114 -21.97 -8.51 -6.06
CA LYS A 114 -21.24 -7.51 -6.83
C LYS A 114 -19.84 -7.21 -6.26
N ILE A 115 -19.67 -7.18 -4.94
CA ILE A 115 -18.34 -7.11 -4.29
C ILE A 115 -17.50 -8.34 -4.66
N ARG A 116 -18.12 -9.54 -4.65
CA ARG A 116 -17.43 -10.77 -5.06
C ARG A 116 -17.01 -10.70 -6.53
N ARG A 117 -17.87 -10.19 -7.41
CA ARG A 117 -17.58 -9.98 -8.83
C ARG A 117 -16.45 -8.99 -9.06
N LEU A 118 -16.41 -7.88 -8.32
CA LEU A 118 -15.27 -6.94 -8.34
C LEU A 118 -13.96 -7.65 -7.96
N ARG A 119 -13.98 -8.47 -6.89
CA ARG A 119 -12.80 -9.26 -6.51
C ARG A 119 -12.38 -10.28 -7.56
N THR A 120 -13.36 -10.98 -8.15
CA THR A 120 -13.11 -11.89 -9.27
C THR A 120 -12.53 -11.14 -10.47
N GLY A 121 -12.93 -9.90 -10.70
CA GLY A 121 -12.37 -8.99 -11.70
C GLY A 121 -11.01 -8.38 -11.32
N GLY A 122 -10.31 -8.88 -10.30
CA GLY A 122 -8.95 -8.47 -9.95
C GLY A 122 -8.84 -7.30 -8.98
N PHE A 123 -9.94 -6.72 -8.51
CA PHE A 123 -9.88 -5.65 -7.50
C PHE A 123 -9.57 -6.19 -6.10
N ALA A 124 -8.69 -5.51 -5.38
CA ALA A 124 -8.48 -5.73 -3.96
C ALA A 124 -8.83 -4.48 -3.15
N PHE A 125 -9.47 -4.68 -2.01
CA PHE A 125 -9.94 -3.61 -1.13
C PHE A 125 -9.18 -3.63 0.19
N GLY A 126 -8.94 -2.45 0.76
CA GLY A 126 -8.39 -2.25 2.10
C GLY A 126 -9.16 -1.15 2.82
N ALA A 127 -9.09 -1.12 4.15
CA ALA A 127 -9.44 0.10 4.87
C ALA A 127 -8.46 1.24 4.51
N ASP A 128 -8.99 2.45 4.33
CA ASP A 128 -8.19 3.67 4.23
C ASP A 128 -7.87 4.15 5.64
N ILE A 129 -6.60 4.03 6.02
CA ILE A 129 -6.12 4.26 7.38
C ILE A 129 -5.36 5.58 7.45
N ASP A 130 -5.75 6.40 8.42
CA ASP A 130 -5.01 7.58 8.82
C ASP A 130 -3.82 7.17 9.71
N HIS A 131 -2.64 7.07 9.11
CA HIS A 131 -1.41 6.70 9.82
C HIS A 131 -1.00 7.77 10.85
N TYR A 132 -1.30 9.04 10.60
CA TYR A 132 -1.03 10.11 11.56
C TYR A 132 -1.87 9.96 12.82
N LYS A 133 -3.14 9.58 12.69
CA LYS A 133 -4.00 9.24 13.82
C LYS A 133 -3.51 8.01 14.59
N LEU A 134 -2.72 7.13 13.99
CA LEU A 134 -2.02 6.03 14.68
C LEU A 134 -0.74 6.48 15.41
N GLY A 135 -0.38 7.76 15.32
CA GLY A 135 0.86 8.30 15.88
C GLY A 135 2.08 8.03 15.01
N LEU A 136 1.88 7.87 13.70
CA LEU A 136 2.96 7.65 12.72
C LEU A 136 3.01 8.80 11.70
N THR A 137 4.18 9.34 11.43
CA THR A 137 4.46 10.18 10.27
C THR A 137 5.06 9.36 9.14
N VAL A 138 4.87 9.80 7.90
CA VAL A 138 5.44 9.14 6.74
C VAL A 138 6.69 9.90 6.31
N LEU A 139 7.81 9.20 6.21
CA LEU A 139 9.07 9.75 5.70
C LEU A 139 9.32 9.15 4.31
N LEU A 140 9.38 10.01 3.29
CA LEU A 140 9.85 9.66 1.96
C LEU A 140 11.35 9.89 1.90
N VAL A 141 12.11 8.90 1.45
CA VAL A 141 13.56 8.99 1.33
C VAL A 141 13.98 8.61 -0.09
N PHE A 142 14.78 9.47 -0.70
CA PHE A 142 15.38 9.26 -2.00
C PHE A 142 16.89 9.15 -1.83
N LEU A 143 17.46 8.05 -2.32
CA LEU A 143 18.90 7.83 -2.35
C LEU A 143 19.40 7.86 -3.79
N ASN A 144 20.62 8.38 -3.98
CA ASN A 144 21.24 8.50 -5.29
C ASN A 144 21.79 7.17 -5.86
N ARG A 145 21.70 6.07 -5.09
CA ARG A 145 22.16 4.73 -5.48
C ARG A 145 21.20 3.65 -4.97
N ILE A 146 21.12 2.54 -5.71
CA ILE A 146 20.44 1.32 -5.25
C ILE A 146 21.27 0.66 -4.14
N ILE A 147 20.64 0.44 -3.00
CA ILE A 147 21.21 -0.26 -1.83
C ILE A 147 20.39 -1.52 -1.60
N SER A 148 21.04 -2.63 -1.24
CA SER A 148 20.31 -3.88 -0.95
C SER A 148 19.36 -3.69 0.22
N ILE A 149 18.17 -4.33 0.16
CA ILE A 149 17.19 -4.25 1.26
C ILE A 149 17.75 -4.75 2.60
N ASN A 150 18.72 -5.66 2.58
CA ASN A 150 19.35 -6.18 3.80
C ASN A 150 20.28 -5.14 4.47
N ASP A 151 20.75 -4.15 3.72
CA ASP A 151 21.64 -3.10 4.20
C ASP A 151 20.86 -1.83 4.58
N ILE A 152 19.52 -1.92 4.58
CA ILE A 152 18.61 -0.82 4.89
C ILE A 152 17.90 -1.14 6.22
N PRO A 153 17.74 -0.15 7.12
CA PRO A 153 16.97 -0.35 8.34
C PRO A 153 15.57 -0.86 8.02
N SER A 154 15.28 -2.09 8.44
CA SER A 154 13.98 -2.73 8.19
C SER A 154 12.87 -2.23 9.11
N VAL A 155 13.25 -1.66 10.27
CA VAL A 155 12.32 -1.12 11.25
C VAL A 155 11.53 0.03 10.59
N PHE A 156 10.21 -0.04 10.68
CA PHE A 156 9.30 0.95 10.08
C PHE A 156 9.35 1.10 8.55
N LEU A 157 10.18 0.34 7.81
CA LEU A 157 10.23 0.37 6.34
C LEU A 157 8.94 -0.19 5.73
N ARG A 158 8.21 0.62 4.95
CA ARG A 158 6.91 0.24 4.36
C ARG A 158 6.92 0.14 2.86
N TYR A 159 7.89 0.76 2.21
CA TYR A 159 8.05 0.67 0.78
C TYR A 159 9.52 0.73 0.39
N TYR A 160 9.90 -0.11 -0.56
CA TYR A 160 11.21 -0.13 -1.19
C TYR A 160 10.98 -0.23 -2.69
N ALA A 161 11.55 0.67 -3.48
CA ALA A 161 11.51 0.60 -4.93
C ALA A 161 12.75 1.25 -5.55
N PRO A 162 13.53 0.52 -6.38
CA PRO A 162 14.61 1.13 -7.17
C PRO A 162 14.06 2.22 -8.09
N ILE A 163 14.84 3.29 -8.26
CA ILE A 163 14.53 4.38 -9.20
C ILE A 163 15.26 4.10 -10.51
N VAL A 164 14.59 4.31 -11.64
CA VAL A 164 15.13 4.14 -12.99
C VAL A 164 15.61 5.49 -13.53
N PRO A 165 16.84 5.60 -14.07
CA PRO A 165 17.85 4.54 -14.21
C PRO A 165 18.68 4.29 -12.94
N LYS A 166 18.72 5.25 -12.00
CA LYS A 166 19.58 5.17 -10.82
C LYS A 166 18.87 5.75 -9.60
N GLY A 167 19.07 5.11 -8.45
CA GLY A 167 18.63 5.59 -7.15
C GLY A 167 17.70 4.60 -6.44
N LEU A 168 17.24 4.97 -5.27
CA LEU A 168 16.33 4.17 -4.46
C LEU A 168 15.30 5.05 -3.77
N PHE A 169 14.05 4.61 -3.83
CA PHE A 169 12.94 5.23 -3.12
C PHE A 169 12.52 4.34 -1.95
N LEU A 170 12.49 4.93 -0.75
CA LEU A 170 12.07 4.29 0.48
C LEU A 170 10.92 5.08 1.11
N VAL A 171 10.02 4.36 1.76
CA VAL A 171 8.97 4.96 2.61
C VAL A 171 9.03 4.34 3.98
N TYR A 172 9.18 5.18 5.00
CA TYR A 172 9.14 4.77 6.41
C TYR A 172 7.92 5.33 7.11
N TYR A 173 7.29 4.54 7.98
CA TYR A 173 6.22 5.02 8.87
C TYR A 173 6.77 5.17 10.28
N LEU A 174 7.30 6.34 10.59
CA LEU A 174 8.02 6.60 11.83
C LEU A 174 7.07 7.08 12.91
N PRO A 175 7.22 6.65 14.17
CA PRO A 175 6.39 7.18 15.23
C PRO A 175 6.71 8.66 15.51
N LEU A 176 5.67 9.45 15.80
CA LEU A 176 5.79 10.89 16.06
C LEU A 176 6.68 11.23 17.27
N THR A 177 6.94 10.25 18.14
CA THR A 177 7.80 10.41 19.33
C THR A 177 9.29 10.27 19.03
N TYR A 178 9.68 9.83 17.84
CA TYR A 178 11.08 9.61 17.48
C TYR A 178 11.62 10.74 16.61
N ASN A 179 12.92 11.01 16.77
CA ASN A 179 13.60 11.95 15.90
C ASN A 179 13.89 11.25 14.55
N ILE A 180 13.53 11.92 13.46
CA ILE A 180 13.75 11.44 12.10
C ILE A 180 15.24 11.26 11.81
N GLU A 181 16.08 12.11 12.41
CA GLU A 181 17.53 12.03 12.30
C GLU A 181 18.08 10.67 12.76
N ASP A 182 17.42 9.99 13.71
CA ASP A 182 17.88 8.68 14.19
C ASP A 182 17.80 7.62 13.09
N ILE A 183 16.85 7.73 12.18
CA ILE A 183 16.75 6.83 11.02
C ILE A 183 17.70 7.29 9.92
N LEU A 184 17.81 8.60 9.67
CA LEU A 184 18.70 9.13 8.63
C LEU A 184 20.16 8.79 8.92
N LYS A 185 20.60 8.80 10.19
CA LYS A 185 21.95 8.37 10.60
C LYS A 185 22.28 6.92 10.30
N LEU A 186 21.26 6.07 10.17
CA LEU A 186 21.43 4.64 9.83
C LEU A 186 21.45 4.40 8.33
N LEU A 187 21.03 5.39 7.55
CA LEU A 187 21.18 5.35 6.10
C LEU A 187 22.59 5.85 5.75
N PRO A 188 23.21 5.34 4.67
CA PRO A 188 24.49 5.85 4.24
C PRO A 188 24.36 7.32 3.82
N GLU A 189 24.80 8.24 4.66
CA GLU A 189 24.59 9.69 4.52
C GLU A 189 25.06 10.22 3.15
N GLN A 190 26.20 9.72 2.66
CA GLN A 190 26.76 9.99 1.33
C GLN A 190 25.83 9.63 0.14
N HIS A 191 24.76 8.87 0.38
CA HIS A 191 23.79 8.46 -0.62
C HIS A 191 22.44 9.15 -0.46
N LEU A 192 22.19 9.87 0.62
CA LEU A 192 20.94 10.59 0.83
C LEU A 192 20.85 11.76 -0.15
N GLU A 193 19.86 11.72 -1.04
CA GLU A 193 19.63 12.77 -2.04
C GLU A 193 18.58 13.77 -1.53
N GLN A 194 17.42 13.25 -1.12
CA GLN A 194 16.30 14.06 -0.63
C GLN A 194 15.50 13.28 0.42
N CYS A 195 14.90 13.99 1.37
CA CYS A 195 13.91 13.41 2.28
C CYS A 195 12.75 14.38 2.53
N TRP A 196 11.55 13.82 2.74
CA TRP A 196 10.34 14.59 2.95
C TRP A 196 9.47 13.99 4.03
N ILE A 197 9.03 14.83 4.95
CA ILE A 197 8.03 14.50 5.96
C ILE A 197 6.66 14.73 5.35
N ILE A 198 5.83 13.69 5.44
CA ILE A 198 4.48 13.68 4.92
C ILE A 198 3.53 13.55 6.11
N GLU A 199 2.65 14.54 6.24
CA GLU A 199 1.60 14.53 7.25
C GLU A 199 0.29 13.97 6.67
N GLY A 200 -0.02 14.23 5.40
CA GLY A 200 -1.25 13.75 4.75
C GLY A 200 -1.00 12.65 3.72
N THR A 201 -1.77 11.56 3.77
CA THR A 201 -1.82 10.56 2.67
C THR A 201 -3.28 10.34 2.27
N TYR A 202 -3.54 10.31 0.97
CA TYR A 202 -4.88 10.19 0.38
C TYR A 202 -4.88 9.11 -0.69
N SER A 203 -5.78 8.13 -0.53
CA SER A 203 -5.96 7.04 -1.47
C SER A 203 -6.83 7.46 -2.66
N SER A 204 -6.62 6.84 -3.82
CA SER A 204 -7.43 7.11 -5.01
C SER A 204 -8.89 6.72 -4.85
N LYS A 205 -9.77 7.48 -5.52
CA LYS A 205 -11.21 7.25 -5.62
C LYS A 205 -11.62 7.30 -7.10
N PRO A 206 -11.14 6.34 -7.90
CA PRO A 206 -11.27 6.38 -9.35
C PRO A 206 -12.72 6.41 -9.83
N LYS A 207 -12.98 7.29 -10.79
CA LYS A 207 -14.23 7.47 -11.51
C LYS A 207 -14.20 6.68 -12.81
N TYR A 208 -14.38 5.37 -12.71
CA TYR A 208 -14.42 4.49 -13.89
C TYR A 208 -15.56 4.85 -14.85
N THR A 209 -16.66 5.40 -14.35
CA THR A 209 -17.74 5.90 -15.22
C THR A 209 -17.32 7.06 -16.11
N LEU A 210 -16.24 7.77 -15.77
CA LEU A 210 -15.65 8.84 -16.58
C LEU A 210 -14.45 8.36 -17.41
N TYR A 211 -13.56 7.57 -16.79
CA TYR A 211 -12.24 7.26 -17.35
C TYR A 211 -12.10 5.82 -17.88
N TYR A 212 -13.20 5.08 -18.05
CA TYR A 212 -13.15 3.74 -18.62
C TYR A 212 -14.18 3.56 -19.73
N ASN A 213 -13.71 3.21 -20.93
CA ASN A 213 -14.57 2.83 -22.02
C ASN A 213 -14.95 1.35 -21.87
N PHE A 214 -16.21 1.08 -21.50
CA PHE A 214 -16.69 -0.30 -21.30
C PHE A 214 -16.84 -1.10 -22.59
N LYS A 215 -17.01 -0.44 -23.75
CA LYS A 215 -17.11 -1.09 -25.05
C LYS A 215 -15.72 -1.54 -25.53
N GLU A 216 -14.76 -0.64 -25.47
CA GLU A 216 -13.37 -0.87 -25.90
C GLU A 216 -12.51 -1.52 -24.82
N LYS A 217 -13.03 -1.60 -23.58
CA LYS A 217 -12.38 -2.19 -22.41
C LYS A 217 -11.00 -1.59 -22.11
N ARG A 218 -10.90 -0.27 -22.23
CA ARG A 218 -9.67 0.51 -21.97
C ARG A 218 -9.93 1.69 -21.04
N VAL A 219 -8.91 2.02 -20.26
CA VAL A 219 -8.86 3.25 -19.46
C VAL A 219 -8.46 4.40 -20.40
N LEU A 220 -9.13 5.54 -20.27
CA LEU A 220 -9.00 6.70 -21.14
C LEU A 220 -8.14 7.80 -20.49
N PHE A 221 -7.04 8.18 -21.14
CA PHE A 221 -6.28 9.39 -20.79
C PHE A 221 -6.85 10.60 -21.54
N ASP A 222 -7.84 11.24 -20.93
CA ASP A 222 -8.39 12.50 -21.40
C ASP A 222 -7.79 13.66 -20.59
N TRP A 223 -6.68 14.19 -21.09
CA TRP A 223 -5.93 15.29 -20.45
C TRP A 223 -6.76 16.58 -20.37
N SER A 224 -7.54 16.88 -21.41
CA SER A 224 -8.43 18.04 -21.44
C SER A 224 -9.54 17.94 -20.39
N LEU A 225 -10.11 16.75 -20.18
CA LEU A 225 -11.06 16.52 -19.10
C LEU A 225 -10.40 16.69 -17.73
N MET A 226 -9.20 16.15 -17.53
CA MET A 226 -8.46 16.33 -16.26
C MET A 226 -8.12 17.81 -15.99
N GLU A 227 -7.75 18.56 -17.03
CA GLU A 227 -7.54 20.01 -16.95
C GLU A 227 -8.82 20.75 -16.55
N LYS A 228 -9.93 20.47 -17.22
CA LYS A 228 -11.22 21.07 -16.90
C LYS A 228 -11.60 20.82 -15.44
N ARG A 229 -11.45 19.58 -14.97
CA ARG A 229 -11.74 19.22 -13.57
C ARG A 229 -10.82 19.90 -12.58
N TYR A 230 -9.54 20.09 -12.93
CA TYR A 230 -8.61 20.90 -12.15
C TYR A 230 -9.14 22.32 -11.95
N TYR A 231 -9.51 23.02 -13.02
CA TYR A 231 -10.03 24.39 -12.92
C TYR A 231 -11.38 24.46 -12.22
N GLU A 232 -12.25 23.45 -12.38
CA GLU A 232 -13.52 23.36 -11.65
C GLU A 232 -13.31 23.30 -10.13
N LYS A 233 -12.21 22.67 -9.68
CA LYS A 233 -11.88 22.43 -8.28
C LYS A 233 -10.92 23.46 -7.68
N LEU A 234 -10.29 24.30 -8.52
CA LEU A 234 -9.33 25.30 -8.09
C LEU A 234 -9.97 26.25 -7.06
N GLY A 235 -9.38 26.31 -5.86
CA GLY A 235 -9.88 27.11 -4.74
C GLY A 235 -11.16 26.58 -4.07
N LYS A 236 -11.70 25.43 -4.49
CA LYS A 236 -12.92 24.82 -3.91
C LYS A 236 -12.65 23.55 -3.12
N VAL A 237 -11.48 22.93 -3.30
CA VAL A 237 -11.08 21.71 -2.59
C VAL A 237 -10.01 22.05 -1.56
N PHE A 238 -10.17 21.51 -0.37
CA PHE A 238 -9.27 21.70 0.75
C PHE A 238 -8.88 20.36 1.33
N PHE A 239 -7.58 20.19 1.57
CA PHE A 239 -7.05 19.13 2.41
C PHE A 239 -6.63 19.77 3.73
N THR A 240 -6.98 19.14 4.84
CA THR A 240 -6.64 19.63 6.17
C THR A 240 -5.43 18.88 6.69
N GLU A 241 -4.54 19.61 7.37
CA GLU A 241 -3.49 18.99 8.15
C GLU A 241 -4.13 18.01 9.15
N PRO A 242 -3.52 16.83 9.37
CA PRO A 242 -4.06 15.88 10.31
C PRO A 242 -4.19 16.49 11.71
N GLU A 243 -5.34 16.29 12.33
CA GLU A 243 -5.52 16.57 13.74
C GLU A 243 -4.58 15.73 14.61
N LYS A 244 -4.46 16.09 15.90
CA LYS A 244 -3.64 15.38 16.88
C LYS A 244 -3.82 13.85 16.83
N PRO A 245 -2.73 13.09 17.05
CA PRO A 245 -2.75 11.64 17.02
C PRO A 245 -3.75 11.08 18.04
N SER A 246 -4.41 9.98 17.69
CA SER A 246 -5.32 9.30 18.60
C SER A 246 -4.57 8.43 19.58
N ARG A 247 -5.14 8.25 20.78
CA ARG A 247 -4.63 7.27 21.75
C ARG A 247 -5.04 5.86 21.30
N ILE A 248 -4.11 5.13 20.70
CA ILE A 248 -4.32 3.79 20.14
C ILE A 248 -3.67 2.73 21.04
N ASP A 249 -4.28 1.55 21.13
CA ASP A 249 -3.66 0.39 21.77
C ASP A 249 -3.40 -0.77 20.79
N LEU A 250 -2.83 -1.88 21.31
CA LEU A 250 -2.49 -3.03 20.47
C LEU A 250 -3.72 -3.68 19.83
N ILE A 251 -4.87 -3.67 20.50
CA ILE A 251 -6.11 -4.24 19.95
C ILE A 251 -6.57 -3.39 18.77
N ASP A 252 -6.53 -2.07 18.91
CA ASP A 252 -6.86 -1.13 17.84
C ASP A 252 -5.99 -1.37 16.59
N LEU A 253 -4.66 -1.53 16.77
CA LEU A 253 -3.73 -1.85 15.68
C LEU A 253 -4.01 -3.21 15.03
N LEU A 254 -4.31 -4.25 15.82
CA LEU A 254 -4.61 -5.58 15.28
C LEU A 254 -5.92 -5.59 14.48
N ILE A 255 -6.92 -4.81 14.89
CA ILE A 255 -8.15 -4.62 14.12
C ILE A 255 -7.82 -3.89 12.81
N ALA A 256 -7.13 -2.75 12.88
CA ALA A 256 -6.77 -1.93 11.73
C ALA A 256 -5.96 -2.73 10.69
N LYS A 257 -4.97 -3.52 11.13
CA LYS A 257 -4.17 -4.43 10.27
C LYS A 257 -5.02 -5.43 9.48
N GLU A 258 -6.03 -6.02 10.11
CA GLU A 258 -6.87 -7.01 9.42
C GLU A 258 -7.86 -6.33 8.47
N LEU A 259 -8.34 -5.13 8.81
CA LEU A 259 -9.17 -4.31 7.92
C LEU A 259 -8.39 -3.74 6.73
N GLU A 260 -7.10 -3.42 6.90
CA GLU A 260 -6.19 -3.05 5.82
C GLU A 260 -6.06 -4.18 4.78
N LYS A 261 -6.19 -5.44 5.19
CA LYS A 261 -6.18 -6.59 4.28
C LYS A 261 -7.53 -6.84 3.63
N ASN A 262 -8.61 -6.70 4.40
CA ASN A 262 -9.96 -6.95 3.95
C ASN A 262 -10.95 -6.10 4.77
N PRO A 263 -11.51 -5.01 4.21
CA PRO A 263 -12.43 -4.14 4.93
C PRO A 263 -13.81 -4.81 5.17
N PHE A 264 -14.12 -5.90 4.48
CA PHE A 264 -15.40 -6.61 4.58
C PHE A 264 -15.34 -7.83 5.50
N ILE A 265 -14.27 -8.02 6.27
CA ILE A 265 -14.16 -9.09 7.26
C ILE A 265 -15.10 -8.82 8.45
N SER A 266 -15.74 -9.86 8.99
CA SER A 266 -16.57 -9.71 10.18
C SER A 266 -15.71 -9.45 11.42
N LEU A 267 -16.21 -8.62 12.35
CA LEU A 267 -15.54 -8.37 13.64
C LEU A 267 -15.37 -9.65 14.47
N ARG A 268 -16.24 -10.66 14.29
CA ARG A 268 -16.08 -11.99 14.88
C ARG A 268 -14.83 -12.71 14.37
N ASN A 269 -14.56 -12.64 13.06
CA ASN A 269 -13.34 -13.22 12.49
C ASN A 269 -12.09 -12.44 12.91
N ILE A 270 -12.18 -11.11 13.05
CA ILE A 270 -11.09 -10.30 13.63
C ILE A 270 -10.81 -10.73 15.07
N GLN A 271 -11.84 -10.94 15.90
CA GLN A 271 -11.70 -11.44 17.27
C GLN A 271 -10.92 -12.76 17.31
N LEU A 272 -11.25 -13.72 16.45
CA LEU A 272 -10.53 -15.00 16.36
C LEU A 272 -9.06 -14.80 16.00
N LYS A 273 -8.77 -13.93 15.03
CA LYS A 273 -7.40 -13.58 14.64
C LYS A 273 -6.61 -12.92 15.78
N ILE A 274 -7.24 -12.05 16.57
CA ILE A 274 -6.61 -11.45 17.76
C ILE A 274 -6.28 -12.53 18.80
N LYS A 275 -7.19 -13.50 19.03
CA LYS A 275 -6.94 -14.62 19.95
C LYS A 275 -5.73 -15.48 19.54
N MET A 276 -5.45 -15.61 18.25
CA MET A 276 -4.26 -16.31 17.76
C MET A 276 -2.93 -15.63 18.17
N HIS A 277 -2.98 -14.35 18.55
CA HIS A 277 -1.84 -13.63 19.13
C HIS A 277 -1.71 -13.85 20.65
N GLY A 278 -2.44 -14.79 21.24
CA GLY A 278 -2.45 -15.05 22.68
C GLY A 278 -3.32 -14.08 23.50
N ILE A 279 -4.07 -13.19 22.83
CA ILE A 279 -4.89 -12.16 23.49
C ILE A 279 -6.33 -12.64 23.60
N ASN A 280 -6.77 -13.04 24.80
CA ASN A 280 -8.16 -13.40 25.02
C ASN A 280 -9.04 -12.15 25.20
N ILE A 281 -9.92 -11.88 24.24
CA ILE A 281 -10.78 -10.70 24.21
C ILE A 281 -12.24 -11.05 23.91
N ARG A 282 -13.18 -10.40 24.61
CA ARG A 282 -14.63 -10.51 24.38
C ARG A 282 -15.04 -9.71 23.13
N TYR A 283 -16.08 -10.16 22.43
CA TYR A 283 -16.59 -9.51 21.22
C TYR A 283 -17.03 -8.06 21.46
N SER A 284 -17.72 -7.79 22.58
CA SER A 284 -18.14 -6.44 22.97
C SER A 284 -16.97 -5.46 23.06
N ARG A 285 -15.81 -5.94 23.54
CA ARG A 285 -14.58 -5.15 23.58
C ARG A 285 -14.07 -4.86 22.16
N VAL A 286 -13.97 -5.86 21.28
CA VAL A 286 -13.59 -5.65 19.86
C VAL A 286 -14.52 -4.63 19.19
N LEU A 287 -15.83 -4.74 19.41
CA LEU A 287 -16.83 -3.82 18.88
C LEU A 287 -16.61 -2.38 19.38
N ARG A 288 -16.35 -2.22 20.68
CA ARG A 288 -16.05 -0.90 21.29
C ARG A 288 -14.79 -0.27 20.69
N HIS A 289 -13.71 -1.03 20.57
CA HIS A 289 -12.46 -0.56 19.95
C HIS A 289 -12.69 -0.13 18.50
N PHE A 290 -13.36 -0.98 17.70
CA PHE A 290 -13.70 -0.65 16.33
C PHE A 290 -14.56 0.61 16.20
N LYS A 291 -15.68 0.70 16.93
CA LYS A 291 -16.60 1.85 16.82
C LYS A 291 -16.03 3.13 17.40
N ASN A 292 -15.49 3.08 18.62
CA ASN A 292 -15.16 4.28 19.36
C ASN A 292 -13.74 4.76 19.09
N HIS A 293 -12.78 3.84 18.91
CA HIS A 293 -11.37 4.22 18.76
C HIS A 293 -10.97 4.35 17.31
N LEU A 294 -11.46 3.46 16.43
CA LEU A 294 -11.07 3.48 15.02
C LEU A 294 -11.99 4.34 14.16
N LEU A 295 -13.31 4.10 14.20
CA LEU A 295 -14.27 4.90 13.43
C LEU A 295 -14.52 6.27 14.08
N GLY A 296 -14.87 6.29 15.36
CA GLY A 296 -15.25 7.52 16.08
C GLY A 296 -14.15 8.56 16.20
N ARG A 297 -12.88 8.20 15.99
CA ARG A 297 -11.74 9.12 15.99
C ARG A 297 -11.15 9.38 14.60
N GLY A 298 -11.80 8.89 13.54
CA GLY A 298 -11.36 9.09 12.16
C GLY A 298 -10.09 8.34 11.76
N VAL A 299 -9.68 7.30 12.50
CA VAL A 299 -8.53 6.46 12.13
C VAL A 299 -8.80 5.70 10.84
N ILE A 300 -10.04 5.21 10.67
CA ILE A 300 -10.50 4.60 9.41
C ILE A 300 -11.36 5.62 8.68
N ARG A 301 -10.87 6.09 7.54
CA ARG A 301 -11.52 7.13 6.74
C ARG A 301 -12.49 6.57 5.69
N GLY A 302 -12.32 5.32 5.30
CA GLY A 302 -13.02 4.79 4.14
C GLY A 302 -12.59 3.39 3.72
N ILE A 303 -13.00 3.02 2.53
CA ILE A 303 -12.50 1.86 1.78
C ILE A 303 -11.64 2.38 0.62
N ARG A 304 -10.41 1.88 0.52
CA ARG A 304 -9.49 2.15 -0.59
C ARG A 304 -9.32 0.92 -1.49
N LEU A 305 -8.88 1.17 -2.72
CA LEU A 305 -8.36 0.12 -3.59
C LEU A 305 -6.90 -0.15 -3.25
N ARG A 306 -6.60 -1.41 -2.92
CA ARG A 306 -5.24 -1.91 -2.74
C ARG A 306 -4.61 -2.38 -4.04
N LEU A 307 -5.44 -2.90 -4.94
CA LEU A 307 -5.03 -3.35 -6.25
C LEU A 307 -6.08 -2.88 -7.24
N VAL A 308 -5.60 -2.12 -8.22
CA VAL A 308 -6.35 -1.78 -9.42
C VAL A 308 -5.85 -2.71 -10.54
N PRO A 309 -6.73 -3.49 -11.18
CA PRO A 309 -6.36 -4.32 -12.31
C PRO A 309 -6.17 -3.45 -13.56
N LEU A 310 -5.02 -2.78 -13.64
CA LEU A 310 -4.65 -1.99 -14.82
C LEU A 310 -4.16 -2.91 -15.94
N PRO A 311 -4.49 -2.62 -17.22
CA PRO A 311 -3.98 -3.35 -18.37
C PRO A 311 -2.45 -3.43 -18.44
N SER A 312 -1.92 -4.35 -19.26
CA SER A 312 -0.48 -4.62 -19.38
C SER A 312 0.33 -3.42 -19.85
N GLU A 313 -0.26 -2.56 -20.67
CA GLU A 313 0.35 -1.31 -21.16
C GLU A 313 0.61 -0.31 -20.02
N TYR A 314 -0.10 -0.40 -18.90
CA TYR A 314 0.15 0.38 -17.69
C TYR A 314 1.29 -0.29 -16.91
N ASN A 315 2.51 -0.13 -17.39
CA ASN A 315 3.70 -0.79 -16.84
C ASN A 315 4.64 0.16 -16.08
N THR A 316 4.48 1.47 -16.25
CA THR A 316 5.42 2.46 -15.72
C THR A 316 4.92 2.99 -14.39
N LEU A 317 5.51 2.49 -13.30
CA LEU A 317 5.28 3.00 -11.96
C LEU A 317 6.07 4.29 -11.78
N PHE A 318 5.45 5.33 -11.24
CA PHE A 318 6.11 6.61 -11.01
C PHE A 318 5.72 7.23 -9.67
N ILE A 319 6.54 8.17 -9.24
CA ILE A 319 6.22 9.15 -8.20
C ILE A 319 6.57 10.54 -8.72
N ALA A 320 5.61 11.46 -8.68
CA ALA A 320 5.78 12.85 -9.07
C ALA A 320 5.80 13.72 -7.82
N ARG A 321 6.90 14.44 -7.58
CA ARG A 321 6.96 15.55 -6.62
C ARG A 321 6.48 16.80 -7.34
N VAL A 322 5.55 17.52 -6.72
CA VAL A 322 4.99 18.75 -7.28
C VAL A 322 5.00 19.83 -6.20
N HIS A 323 5.54 20.99 -6.54
CA HIS A 323 5.54 22.18 -5.69
C HIS A 323 4.74 23.29 -6.37
N GLY A 324 4.02 24.08 -5.59
CA GLY A 324 3.11 25.11 -6.08
C GLY A 324 2.46 25.88 -4.95
N ASN A 325 1.33 26.54 -5.23
CA ASN A 325 0.46 27.07 -4.18
C ASN A 325 -0.55 26.00 -3.72
N SER A 326 -1.04 26.08 -2.47
CA SER A 326 -1.85 25.00 -1.89
C SER A 326 -3.16 24.74 -2.65
N SER A 327 -3.86 25.78 -3.11
CA SER A 327 -5.15 25.60 -3.80
C SER A 327 -4.98 24.88 -5.15
N SER A 328 -3.92 25.19 -5.89
CA SER A 328 -3.52 24.48 -7.09
C SER A 328 -3.15 23.02 -6.79
N LEU A 329 -2.31 22.78 -5.78
CA LEU A 329 -1.90 21.41 -5.41
C LEU A 329 -3.10 20.55 -4.99
N TYR A 330 -4.06 21.12 -4.26
CA TYR A 330 -5.25 20.41 -3.80
C TYR A 330 -6.21 20.09 -4.95
N ALA A 331 -6.40 21.03 -5.87
CA ALA A 331 -7.17 20.80 -7.09
C ALA A 331 -6.51 19.70 -7.94
N LEU A 332 -5.19 19.73 -8.10
CA LEU A 332 -4.42 18.73 -8.84
C LEU A 332 -4.62 17.33 -8.25
N ILE A 333 -4.38 17.16 -6.95
CA ILE A 333 -4.57 15.86 -6.27
C ILE A 333 -6.00 15.37 -6.46
N SER A 334 -6.98 16.24 -6.19
CA SER A 334 -8.39 15.87 -6.26
C SER A 334 -8.82 15.44 -7.66
N SER A 335 -8.27 16.06 -8.70
CA SER A 335 -8.54 15.69 -10.10
C SER A 335 -7.83 14.40 -10.50
N LEU A 336 -6.53 14.27 -10.22
CA LEU A 336 -5.76 13.10 -10.64
C LEU A 336 -6.19 11.82 -9.93
N LEU A 337 -6.53 11.88 -8.64
CA LEU A 337 -6.98 10.70 -7.88
C LEU A 337 -8.36 10.15 -8.30
N GLU A 338 -9.06 10.83 -9.20
CA GLU A 338 -10.26 10.31 -9.87
C GLU A 338 -9.92 9.48 -11.11
N HIS A 339 -8.71 9.57 -11.65
CA HIS A 339 -8.30 8.76 -12.77
C HIS A 339 -7.67 7.43 -12.29
N PRO A 340 -8.04 6.25 -12.85
CA PRO A 340 -7.59 4.93 -12.38
C PRO A 340 -6.08 4.70 -12.33
N ALA A 341 -5.31 5.44 -13.12
CA ALA A 341 -3.84 5.36 -13.15
C ALA A 341 -3.17 5.92 -11.89
N PHE A 342 -3.81 6.85 -11.17
CA PHE A 342 -3.24 7.49 -9.99
C PHE A 342 -3.79 6.80 -8.75
N THR A 343 -2.90 6.36 -7.87
CA THR A 343 -3.25 5.44 -6.78
C THR A 343 -3.18 6.08 -5.41
N THR A 344 -2.29 7.05 -5.25
CA THR A 344 -2.05 7.70 -3.96
C THR A 344 -1.55 9.12 -4.18
N ALA A 345 -1.92 10.01 -3.27
CA ALA A 345 -1.27 11.29 -3.10
C ALA A 345 -0.80 11.44 -1.65
N SER A 346 0.30 12.16 -1.46
CA SER A 346 0.85 12.50 -0.16
C SER A 346 1.12 13.99 -0.13
N ILE A 347 0.86 14.64 1.00
CA ILE A 347 0.98 16.08 1.17
C ILE A 347 1.96 16.33 2.31
N SER A 348 2.99 17.12 2.00
CA SER A 348 3.81 17.80 3.00
C SER A 348 3.24 19.20 3.19
N PHE A 349 2.45 19.40 4.25
CA PHE A 349 1.74 20.68 4.46
C PHE A 349 2.72 21.82 4.74
N LYS A 350 3.78 21.52 5.50
CA LYS A 350 4.78 22.51 5.94
C LYS A 350 5.61 23.08 4.79
N THR A 351 5.92 22.25 3.79
CA THR A 351 6.75 22.63 2.64
C THR A 351 5.93 22.94 1.40
N ASN A 352 4.61 22.80 1.49
CA ASN A 352 3.67 22.94 0.40
C ASN A 352 4.09 22.13 -0.83
N GLN A 353 4.34 20.85 -0.61
CA GLN A 353 4.68 19.88 -1.64
C GLN A 353 3.71 18.71 -1.62
N VAL A 354 3.49 18.14 -2.80
CA VAL A 354 2.68 16.93 -2.95
C VAL A 354 3.42 15.88 -3.74
N PHE A 355 3.17 14.64 -3.39
CA PHE A 355 3.75 13.47 -4.03
C PHE A 355 2.62 12.63 -4.58
N ILE A 356 2.59 12.45 -5.90
CA ILE A 356 1.52 11.72 -6.59
C ILE A 356 2.12 10.44 -7.14
N GLY A 357 1.56 9.29 -6.72
CA GLY A 357 2.02 7.96 -7.12
C GLY A 357 0.98 7.25 -7.98
N GLY A 358 1.44 6.64 -9.07
CA GLY A 358 0.57 5.95 -10.00
C GLY A 358 1.30 5.01 -10.92
N VAL A 359 0.52 4.37 -11.79
CA VAL A 359 1.04 3.55 -12.88
C VAL A 359 0.39 4.02 -14.17
N VAL A 360 1.19 4.42 -15.14
CA VAL A 360 0.73 4.90 -16.46
C VAL A 360 1.43 4.12 -17.57
N PRO A 361 0.94 4.19 -18.82
CA PRO A 361 1.72 3.78 -19.98
C PRO A 361 2.98 4.63 -20.11
N PHE A 362 4.09 4.03 -20.55
CA PHE A 362 5.34 4.77 -20.74
C PHE A 362 5.18 5.97 -21.69
N THR A 363 4.33 5.82 -22.71
CA THR A 363 4.00 6.88 -23.68
C THR A 363 3.34 8.11 -23.06
N GLU A 364 2.74 7.97 -21.87
CA GLU A 364 2.03 9.05 -21.18
C GLU A 364 2.93 9.82 -20.19
N ILE A 365 4.17 9.38 -19.93
CA ILE A 365 5.03 10.01 -18.91
C ILE A 365 5.39 11.45 -19.26
N VAL A 366 5.76 11.70 -20.51
CA VAL A 366 6.10 13.05 -20.98
C VAL A 366 4.85 13.93 -20.93
N THR A 367 3.73 13.45 -21.47
CA THR A 367 2.44 14.17 -21.45
C THR A 367 1.98 14.48 -20.04
N LEU A 368 2.12 13.56 -19.09
CA LEU A 368 1.82 13.77 -17.69
C LEU A 368 2.65 14.92 -17.11
N THR A 369 3.95 14.93 -17.37
CA THR A 369 4.87 15.95 -16.84
C THR A 369 4.51 17.32 -17.40
N THR A 370 4.40 17.43 -18.72
CA THR A 370 4.02 18.68 -19.41
C THR A 370 2.63 19.17 -19.02
N PHE A 371 1.68 18.24 -18.82
CA PHE A 371 0.35 18.56 -18.32
C PHE A 371 0.40 19.18 -16.93
N ILE A 372 1.14 18.60 -15.98
CA ILE A 372 1.21 19.16 -14.61
C ILE A 372 1.91 20.53 -14.64
N GLU A 373 2.98 20.67 -15.42
CA GLU A 373 3.74 21.92 -15.56
C GLU A 373 2.90 23.06 -16.17
N SER A 374 1.98 22.74 -17.07
CA SER A 374 1.13 23.76 -17.73
C SER A 374 0.05 24.34 -16.81
N LEU A 375 -0.26 23.69 -15.69
CA LEU A 375 -1.35 24.11 -14.80
C LEU A 375 -0.98 25.37 -14.00
N LYS A 376 -1.88 26.35 -14.02
CA LYS A 376 -1.71 27.60 -13.27
C LYS A 376 -1.45 27.34 -11.79
N GLY A 377 -0.32 27.84 -11.29
CA GLY A 377 0.04 27.81 -9.87
C GLY A 377 0.86 26.60 -9.43
N ILE A 378 1.21 25.72 -10.38
CA ILE A 378 2.32 24.79 -10.25
C ILE A 378 3.63 25.53 -10.56
N LYS A 379 4.68 25.24 -9.78
CA LYS A 379 5.99 25.89 -9.89
C LYS A 379 7.08 24.91 -10.31
N GLU A 380 7.07 23.72 -9.73
CA GLU A 380 8.05 22.69 -10.02
C GLU A 380 7.37 21.33 -10.10
N VAL A 381 7.83 20.52 -11.04
CA VAL A 381 7.43 19.13 -11.21
C VAL A 381 8.68 18.30 -11.37
N GLU A 382 8.77 17.20 -10.63
CA GLU A 382 9.83 16.22 -10.77
C GLU A 382 9.22 14.84 -10.78
N VAL A 383 9.43 14.08 -11.86
CA VAL A 383 8.90 12.72 -12.01
C VAL A 383 10.04 11.73 -11.93
N LYS A 384 9.97 10.80 -10.95
CA LYS A 384 10.88 9.66 -10.85
C LYS A 384 10.15 8.38 -11.23
N LEU A 385 10.76 7.60 -12.12
CA LEU A 385 10.27 6.28 -12.52
C LEU A 385 10.78 5.23 -11.54
N LEU A 386 9.91 4.31 -11.15
CA LEU A 386 10.20 3.27 -10.18
C LEU A 386 10.18 1.89 -10.85
N ASP A 387 11.12 1.04 -10.48
CA ASP A 387 11.15 -0.35 -10.91
C ASP A 387 9.98 -1.10 -10.28
N ARG A 388 8.99 -1.40 -11.12
CA ARG A 388 7.78 -2.10 -10.70
C ARG A 388 8.08 -3.54 -10.27
N GLU A 389 8.99 -4.25 -10.92
CA GLU A 389 9.24 -5.68 -10.64
C GLU A 389 10.01 -5.87 -9.33
N ARG A 390 10.92 -4.94 -9.00
CA ARG A 390 11.78 -5.04 -7.80
C ARG A 390 11.22 -4.31 -6.57
N ARG A 391 9.98 -3.81 -6.64
CA ARG A 391 9.35 -3.12 -5.51
C ARG A 391 8.89 -4.08 -4.41
N MET A 392 8.93 -3.62 -3.17
CA MET A 392 8.41 -4.33 -2.01
C MET A 392 7.54 -3.39 -1.17
N ALA A 393 6.42 -3.91 -0.67
CA ALA A 393 5.47 -3.17 0.17
C ALA A 393 5.07 -3.98 1.40
N PHE A 394 4.96 -3.31 2.54
CA PHE A 394 4.71 -3.93 3.85
C PHE A 394 3.50 -3.27 4.54
N THR A 395 2.80 -4.02 5.41
CA THR A 395 1.65 -3.50 6.19
C THR A 395 2.11 -2.66 7.39
N ILE A 396 1.20 -1.92 8.04
CA ILE A 396 1.44 -1.13 9.27
C ILE A 396 2.26 -1.92 10.32
N PRO A 397 3.23 -1.31 11.04
CA PRO A 397 4.00 -1.98 12.10
C PRO A 397 3.09 -2.40 13.26
N TYR A 398 3.38 -3.53 13.91
CA TYR A 398 2.46 -4.02 14.97
C TYR A 398 3.09 -4.95 16.02
N ALA A 399 3.95 -5.90 15.64
CA ALA A 399 4.34 -7.00 16.54
C ALA A 399 5.64 -6.77 17.30
N ARG A 400 6.61 -6.07 16.70
CA ARG A 400 7.91 -5.79 17.34
C ARG A 400 8.05 -4.33 17.72
N GLU A 401 7.26 -3.49 17.07
CA GLU A 401 7.39 -2.05 17.07
C GLU A 401 6.32 -1.36 17.92
N PHE A 402 5.39 -2.10 18.55
CA PHE A 402 4.36 -1.53 19.42
C PHE A 402 4.19 -2.33 20.71
N TYR A 403 4.47 -1.70 21.85
CA TYR A 403 4.43 -2.33 23.18
C TYR A 403 3.87 -1.37 24.22
N HIS A 404 2.95 -1.84 25.06
CA HIS A 404 2.29 -1.05 26.12
C HIS A 404 1.71 0.30 25.65
N GLY A 405 1.12 0.33 24.44
CA GLY A 405 0.51 1.55 23.89
C GLY A 405 1.51 2.57 23.35
N ARG A 406 2.77 2.17 23.16
CA ARG A 406 3.83 3.01 22.60
C ARG A 406 4.53 2.33 21.45
N TRP A 407 4.96 3.12 20.48
CA TRP A 407 5.85 2.65 19.45
C TRP A 407 7.27 2.47 20.00
N VAL A 408 7.97 1.43 19.57
CA VAL A 408 9.31 1.07 20.04
C VAL A 408 10.23 0.85 18.83
N LEU A 409 11.31 1.62 18.75
CA LEU A 409 12.45 1.32 17.89
C LEU A 409 13.27 0.20 18.53
N ARG A 410 13.29 -0.97 17.91
CA ARG A 410 14.27 -2.04 18.19
C ARG A 410 14.94 -2.39 16.88
N PHE A 411 16.21 -2.03 16.74
CA PHE A 411 17.04 -2.36 15.60
C PHE A 411 17.46 -3.83 15.63
#